data_AF-A0A520JQ41-F1
#
_entry.id   AF-A0A520JQ41-F1
#
_cell.length_a   1.000
_cell.length_b   1.000
_cell.length_c   1.000
_cell.angle_alpha   90.00
_cell.angle_beta   90.00
_cell.angle_gamma   90.00
#
_symmetry.space_group_name_H-M   'P 1'
#
loop_
_entity.id
_entity.type
_entity.pdbx_description
1 polymer ?
#
loop_
_entity_poly.entity_id
_entity_poly.type
_entity_poly.pdbx_seq_one_letter_code
_entity_poly.pdbx_strand_id
1 'polypeptide(L)'
;MIRATRRELLAGSTLAAFGTALPLAAHAQSPAVTRPDLFIGTGGHGHTFPGATLPFGMVQLSPDTNNHGWDACSGYHQSDRSIMGFSHTHLSGTGIGDMLDVLLVPTRKPLKLVAGPRETPSDGYRQRYTDEHAEPGYYRVKLEPGVLAELTATERTGLHRYT
;
A
#
# COMPACT_ATOMS: atom_id res chain seq x y z
N MET A 1 12.32 82.71 13.79
CA MET A 1 12.70 81.69 14.80
C MET A 1 11.41 81.07 15.33
N ILE A 2 11.01 79.90 14.82
CA ILE A 2 9.79 79.21 15.24
C ILE A 2 10.14 78.38 16.49
N ARG A 3 9.56 78.72 17.64
CA ARG A 3 9.70 77.95 18.89
C ARG A 3 8.56 76.93 18.96
N ALA A 4 8.80 75.72 18.48
CA ALA A 4 7.90 74.60 18.74
C ALA A 4 8.01 74.19 20.21
N THR A 5 6.88 74.06 20.91
CA THR A 5 6.85 73.69 22.33
C THR A 5 6.78 72.17 22.48
N ARG A 6 7.31 71.62 23.59
CA ARG A 6 7.31 70.16 23.88
C ARG A 6 5.92 69.50 23.78
N ARG A 7 4.85 70.28 23.90
CA ARG A 7 3.47 69.83 23.80
C ARG A 7 3.01 69.60 22.36
N GLU A 8 3.61 70.28 21.38
CA GLU A 8 3.30 70.12 19.95
C GLU A 8 4.00 68.90 19.33
N LEU A 9 5.16 68.49 19.87
CA LEU A 9 5.85 67.27 19.43
C LEU A 9 5.11 65.96 19.78
N LEU A 10 4.23 65.99 20.80
CA LEU A 10 3.46 64.81 21.23
C LEU A 10 2.12 64.66 20.51
N ALA A 11 1.66 65.69 19.79
CA ALA A 11 0.43 65.63 19.01
C ALA A 11 0.62 65.03 17.61
N GLY A 12 1.87 64.92 17.13
CA GLY A 12 2.20 64.43 15.79
C GLY A 12 2.42 62.92 15.66
N SER A 13 2.39 62.16 16.74
CA SER A 13 2.80 60.74 16.75
C SER A 13 1.64 59.72 16.74
N THR A 14 0.39 60.14 16.58
CA THR A 14 -0.78 59.24 16.68
C THR A 14 -1.51 58.96 15.36
N LEU A 15 -0.92 59.27 14.20
CA LEU A 15 -1.57 59.06 12.90
C LEU A 15 -0.70 58.33 11.87
N ALA A 16 -0.07 57.22 12.24
CA ALA A 16 0.53 56.31 11.25
C ALA A 16 0.80 54.93 11.85
N ALA A 17 -0.23 54.08 11.96
CA ALA A 17 -0.14 52.62 11.82
C ALA A 17 -1.46 51.90 12.20
N PHE A 18 -2.61 52.38 11.70
CA PHE A 18 -3.73 51.47 11.45
C PHE A 18 -3.70 51.08 9.96
N GLY A 19 -2.56 50.56 9.53
CA GLY A 19 -2.48 49.79 8.30
C GLY A 19 -3.29 48.53 8.55
N THR A 20 -4.42 48.41 7.87
CA THR A 20 -5.28 47.24 7.86
C THR A 20 -4.43 45.99 7.56
N ALA A 21 -4.01 45.28 8.59
CA ALA A 21 -3.56 43.90 8.45
C ALA A 21 -4.81 43.09 8.11
N LEU A 22 -5.18 43.08 6.83
CA LEU A 22 -6.03 42.05 6.27
C LEU A 22 -5.39 40.73 6.70
N PRO A 23 -6.06 39.88 7.50
CA PRO A 23 -5.54 38.56 7.75
C PRO A 23 -5.43 37.90 6.37
N LEU A 24 -4.20 37.62 5.93
CA LEU A 24 -4.05 36.64 4.87
C LEU A 24 -4.76 35.39 5.40
N ALA A 25 -5.88 35.04 4.78
CA ALA A 25 -6.47 33.74 4.98
C ALA A 25 -5.38 32.73 4.59
N ALA A 26 -4.67 32.22 5.60
CA ALA A 26 -3.76 31.11 5.44
C ALA A 26 -4.65 29.96 4.96
N HIS A 27 -4.66 29.75 3.65
CA HIS A 27 -5.22 28.55 3.07
C HIS A 27 -4.31 27.44 3.56
N ALA A 28 -4.72 26.74 4.62
CA ALA A 28 -4.11 25.48 4.97
C ALA A 28 -4.07 24.66 3.68
N GLN A 29 -2.87 24.20 3.27
CA GLN A 29 -2.76 23.29 2.15
C GLN A 29 -3.72 22.14 2.45
N SER A 30 -4.72 21.93 1.58
CA SER A 30 -5.51 20.71 1.65
C SER A 30 -4.50 19.56 1.71
N PRO A 31 -4.62 18.65 2.69
CA PRO A 31 -3.66 17.56 2.79
C PRO A 31 -3.59 16.92 1.42
N ALA A 32 -2.40 16.90 0.82
CA ALA A 32 -2.20 16.24 -0.45
C ALA A 32 -2.63 14.80 -0.23
N VAL A 33 -3.78 14.42 -0.79
CA VAL A 33 -4.30 13.05 -0.72
C VAL A 33 -3.36 12.21 -1.57
N THR A 34 -2.24 11.83 -0.95
CA THR A 34 -1.22 11.01 -1.57
C THR A 34 -1.78 9.60 -1.55
N ARG A 35 -1.90 8.96 -2.71
CA ARG A 35 -2.32 7.56 -2.76
C ARG A 35 -1.29 6.73 -2.02
N PRO A 36 -1.69 5.87 -1.07
CA PRO A 36 -0.75 5.00 -0.39
C PRO A 36 -0.12 4.03 -1.39
N ASP A 37 1.18 3.83 -1.29
CA ASP A 37 1.90 2.78 -2.00
C ASP A 37 1.89 1.51 -1.14
N LEU A 38 1.15 0.50 -1.60
CA LEU A 38 0.96 -0.76 -0.88
C LEU A 38 2.18 -1.69 -0.97
N PHE A 39 3.20 -1.37 -1.76
CA PHE A 39 4.45 -2.13 -1.79
C PHE A 39 5.43 -1.68 -0.70
N ILE A 40 5.21 -0.53 -0.05
CA ILE A 40 6.02 -0.11 1.10
C ILE A 40 5.89 -1.13 2.24
N GLY A 41 7.03 -1.63 2.71
CA GLY A 41 7.10 -2.66 3.77
C GLY A 41 7.01 -4.10 3.28
N THR A 42 6.77 -4.33 1.99
CA THR A 42 6.69 -5.69 1.42
C THR A 42 8.06 -6.32 1.13
N GLY A 43 9.14 -5.62 1.43
CA GLY A 43 10.49 -6.15 1.35
C GLY A 43 11.35 -5.75 2.54
N GLY A 44 12.60 -6.23 2.55
CA GLY A 44 13.41 -6.13 3.75
C GLY A 44 12.71 -6.91 4.86
N HIS A 45 12.50 -6.27 6.01
CA HIS A 45 11.93 -6.93 7.19
C HIS A 45 10.60 -6.28 7.63
N GLY A 46 9.88 -5.66 6.69
CA GLY A 46 8.61 -4.99 6.98
C GLY A 46 7.45 -5.96 7.14
N HIS A 47 7.46 -7.06 6.38
CA HIS A 47 6.44 -8.12 6.41
C HIS A 47 5.01 -7.60 6.23
N THR A 48 4.80 -6.63 5.33
CA THR A 48 3.45 -6.25 4.87
C THR A 48 3.07 -7.05 3.63
N PHE A 49 1.82 -6.93 3.18
CA PHE A 49 1.32 -7.57 1.98
C PHE A 49 0.61 -6.54 1.08
N PRO A 50 0.66 -6.69 -0.26
CA PRO A 50 0.08 -5.72 -1.19
C PRO A 50 -1.39 -6.01 -1.57
N GLY A 51 -1.97 -7.09 -1.03
CA GLY A 51 -3.31 -7.56 -1.38
C GLY A 51 -4.46 -6.63 -1.03
N ALA A 52 -5.62 -6.94 -1.61
CA ALA A 52 -6.85 -6.21 -1.41
C ALA A 52 -7.44 -6.47 -0.01
N THR A 53 -7.71 -5.38 0.71
CA THR A 53 -8.45 -5.41 1.98
C THR A 53 -9.17 -4.09 2.21
N LEU A 54 -10.23 -4.11 3.02
CA LEU A 54 -10.87 -2.91 3.55
C LEU A 54 -10.21 -2.53 4.89
N PRO A 55 -10.34 -1.27 5.34
CA PRO A 55 -9.92 -0.89 6.69
C PRO A 55 -10.55 -1.83 7.73
N PHE A 56 -9.70 -2.53 8.49
CA PHE A 56 -10.11 -3.50 9.51
C PHE A 56 -10.93 -4.69 8.98
N GLY A 57 -10.81 -5.00 7.68
CA GLY A 57 -11.45 -6.15 7.06
C GLY A 57 -10.89 -7.48 7.58
N MET A 58 -11.77 -8.48 7.72
CA MET A 58 -11.41 -9.85 8.10
C MET A 58 -10.68 -10.58 6.97
N VAL A 59 -10.96 -10.24 5.72
CA VAL A 59 -10.28 -10.78 4.55
C VAL A 59 -9.14 -9.86 4.13
N GLN A 60 -7.98 -10.45 3.95
CA GLN A 60 -6.81 -9.83 3.34
C GLN A 60 -6.46 -10.68 2.12
N LEU A 61 -7.02 -10.36 0.95
CA LEU A 61 -6.87 -11.20 -0.24
C LEU A 61 -5.60 -10.78 -1.00
N SER A 62 -4.52 -11.55 -0.88
CA SER A 62 -3.18 -11.17 -1.31
C SER A 62 -2.45 -12.28 -2.07
N PRO A 63 -1.46 -11.94 -2.94
CA PRO A 63 -0.50 -12.92 -3.45
C PRO A 63 0.39 -13.52 -2.36
N ASP A 64 0.65 -14.82 -2.49
CA ASP A 64 1.66 -15.53 -1.72
C ASP A 64 2.88 -15.82 -2.58
N THR A 65 4.02 -15.22 -2.29
CA THR A 65 5.29 -15.57 -2.94
C THR A 65 6.03 -16.67 -2.20
N ASN A 66 5.83 -16.83 -0.89
CA ASN A 66 6.45 -17.87 -0.10
C ASN A 66 5.72 -18.09 1.23
N ASN A 67 5.83 -19.29 1.82
CA ASN A 67 5.24 -19.62 3.13
C ASN A 67 6.27 -20.17 4.13
N HIS A 68 7.56 -20.01 3.84
CA HIS A 68 8.63 -20.59 4.63
C HIS A 68 9.76 -19.60 4.88
N GLY A 69 10.24 -19.54 6.13
CA GLY A 69 11.30 -18.63 6.54
C GLY A 69 10.77 -17.32 7.12
N TRP A 70 11.67 -16.56 7.74
CA TRP A 70 11.29 -15.39 8.54
C TRP A 70 10.78 -14.23 7.69
N ASP A 71 11.39 -13.96 6.53
CA ASP A 71 10.95 -12.88 5.64
C ASP A 71 9.60 -13.15 4.95
N ALA A 72 9.01 -14.34 5.15
CA ALA A 72 7.75 -14.77 4.56
C ALA A 72 6.56 -14.66 5.55
N CYS A 73 6.68 -13.89 6.64
CA CYS A 73 5.64 -13.79 7.68
C CYS A 73 4.27 -13.36 7.14
N SER A 74 4.25 -12.50 6.11
CA SER A 74 3.03 -12.02 5.45
C SER A 74 2.68 -12.76 4.16
N GLY A 75 3.34 -13.87 3.85
CA GLY A 75 3.14 -14.61 2.60
C GLY A 75 3.79 -13.98 1.36
N TYR A 76 4.11 -12.68 1.39
CA TYR A 76 4.63 -11.94 0.25
C TYR A 76 5.97 -11.26 0.56
N HIS A 77 6.92 -11.37 -0.37
CA HIS A 77 8.15 -10.59 -0.35
C HIS A 77 8.52 -10.06 -1.75
N GLN A 78 8.68 -8.75 -1.91
CA GLN A 78 8.84 -8.09 -3.23
C GLN A 78 10.07 -8.52 -4.04
N SER A 79 11.08 -9.13 -3.40
CA SER A 79 12.25 -9.64 -4.11
C SER A 79 11.97 -10.94 -4.84
N ASP A 80 10.91 -11.65 -4.48
CA ASP A 80 10.51 -12.92 -5.04
C ASP A 80 10.01 -12.74 -6.47
N ARG A 81 10.28 -13.74 -7.32
CA ARG A 81 10.02 -13.66 -8.78
C ARG A 81 8.97 -14.66 -9.24
N SER A 82 8.23 -15.23 -8.29
CA SER A 82 7.15 -16.17 -8.55
C SER A 82 6.13 -16.16 -7.41
N ILE A 83 4.87 -16.35 -7.76
CA ILE A 83 3.74 -16.46 -6.84
C ILE A 83 3.31 -17.93 -6.77
N MET A 84 2.99 -18.40 -5.57
CA MET A 84 2.36 -19.69 -5.29
C MET A 84 0.88 -19.65 -5.65
N GLY A 85 0.17 -18.60 -5.24
CA GLY A 85 -1.25 -18.36 -5.51
C GLY A 85 -1.75 -17.15 -4.73
N PHE A 86 -3.05 -17.11 -4.46
CA PHE A 86 -3.71 -16.03 -3.73
C PHE A 86 -4.53 -16.61 -2.57
N SER A 87 -4.15 -16.29 -1.33
CA SER A 87 -4.85 -16.74 -0.12
C SER A 87 -5.68 -15.61 0.50
N HIS A 88 -6.57 -15.94 1.43
CA HIS A 88 -7.63 -15.03 1.90
C HIS A 88 -7.34 -14.38 3.26
N THR A 89 -6.31 -14.82 3.97
CA THR A 89 -5.96 -14.38 5.32
C THR A 89 -4.47 -14.09 5.41
N HIS A 90 -4.12 -12.92 5.94
CA HIS A 90 -2.72 -12.48 6.08
C HIS A 90 -2.52 -11.64 7.33
N LEU A 91 -1.36 -11.81 7.95
CA LEU A 91 -0.89 -10.93 9.03
C LEU A 91 0.02 -9.84 8.45
N SER A 92 -0.16 -8.60 8.91
CA SER A 92 0.63 -7.45 8.45
C SER A 92 1.61 -7.02 9.54
N GLY A 93 2.92 -7.08 9.24
CA GLY A 93 3.99 -6.56 10.08
C GLY A 93 4.40 -7.46 11.23
N THR A 94 4.08 -8.75 11.18
CA THR A 94 4.43 -9.70 12.25
C THR A 94 5.86 -10.22 12.11
N GLY A 95 6.44 -10.66 13.23
CA GLY A 95 7.75 -11.32 13.26
C GLY A 95 7.69 -12.85 13.25
N ILE A 96 6.48 -13.42 13.15
CA ILE A 96 6.18 -14.85 13.02
C ILE A 96 5.08 -15.00 11.98
N GLY A 97 5.25 -15.97 11.07
CA GLY A 97 4.27 -16.29 10.03
C GLY A 97 3.18 -17.22 10.54
N ASP A 98 1.97 -17.00 10.06
CA ASP A 98 0.77 -17.83 10.23
C ASP A 98 -0.24 -17.43 9.13
N MET A 99 -1.45 -17.98 9.15
CA MET A 99 -2.51 -17.77 8.16
C MET A 99 -2.14 -18.32 6.76
N LEU A 100 -2.33 -17.53 5.70
CA LEU A 100 -2.23 -17.95 4.30
C LEU A 100 -3.27 -19.02 3.93
N ASP A 101 -4.48 -18.87 4.50
CA ASP A 101 -5.54 -19.87 4.38
C ASP A 101 -6.30 -19.74 3.05
N VAL A 102 -6.71 -20.89 2.52
CA VAL A 102 -7.51 -21.00 1.29
C VAL A 102 -6.77 -20.41 0.08
N LEU A 103 -5.69 -21.09 -0.33
CA LEU A 103 -4.88 -20.73 -1.49
C LEU A 103 -5.57 -21.10 -2.81
N LEU A 104 -5.79 -20.11 -3.68
CA LEU A 104 -6.28 -20.31 -5.04
C LEU A 104 -5.13 -20.15 -6.04
N VAL A 105 -4.99 -21.12 -6.95
CA VAL A 105 -3.92 -21.15 -7.96
C VAL A 105 -4.54 -21.21 -9.36
N PRO A 106 -4.79 -20.07 -10.01
CA PRO A 106 -5.28 -20.05 -11.39
C PRO A 106 -4.16 -20.42 -12.35
N THR A 107 -4.34 -21.44 -13.20
CA THR A 107 -3.29 -21.84 -14.13
C THR A 107 -3.85 -22.47 -15.40
N ARG A 108 -3.14 -22.26 -16.51
CA ARG A 108 -3.30 -23.01 -17.77
C ARG A 108 -2.21 -24.07 -17.97
N LYS A 109 -1.25 -24.17 -17.05
CA LYS A 109 -0.17 -25.18 -17.08
C LYS A 109 -0.74 -26.54 -16.63
N PRO A 110 -0.03 -27.65 -16.94
CA PRO A 110 -0.39 -28.96 -16.39
C PRO A 110 -0.51 -28.93 -14.86
N LEU A 111 -1.47 -29.69 -14.33
CA LEU A 111 -1.74 -29.75 -12.90
C LEU A 111 -0.48 -30.21 -12.13
N LYS A 112 -0.09 -29.42 -11.15
CA LYS A 112 0.96 -29.74 -10.18
C LYS A 112 0.42 -29.49 -8.77
N LEU A 113 0.71 -30.42 -7.86
CA LEU A 113 0.15 -30.40 -6.50
C LEU A 113 1.13 -29.88 -5.45
N VAL A 114 2.37 -29.61 -5.86
CA VAL A 114 3.42 -29.06 -5.00
C VAL A 114 3.86 -27.70 -5.54
N ALA A 115 4.16 -26.76 -4.65
CA ALA A 115 4.57 -25.40 -5.04
C ALA A 115 5.87 -25.41 -5.85
N GLY A 116 6.78 -26.33 -5.50
CA GLY A 116 8.14 -26.38 -6.03
C GLY A 116 9.07 -25.36 -5.34
N PRO A 117 10.39 -25.44 -5.61
CA PRO A 117 11.36 -24.49 -5.09
C PRO A 117 11.16 -23.08 -5.66
N ARG A 118 11.66 -22.06 -4.95
CA ARG A 118 11.62 -20.66 -5.41
C ARG A 118 12.59 -20.41 -6.56
N GLU A 119 13.68 -21.15 -6.57
CA GLU A 119 14.79 -21.08 -7.52
C GLU A 119 14.38 -21.72 -8.85
N THR A 120 13.54 -22.76 -8.80
CA THR A 120 13.00 -23.47 -9.97
C THR A 120 11.46 -23.49 -9.97
N PRO A 121 10.78 -22.34 -10.15
CA PRO A 121 9.32 -22.26 -10.10
C PRO A 121 8.60 -23.21 -11.07
N SER A 122 9.25 -23.52 -12.19
CA SER A 122 8.74 -24.44 -13.21
C SER A 122 8.57 -25.87 -12.72
N ASP A 123 9.20 -26.27 -11.60
CA ASP A 123 9.13 -27.64 -11.09
C ASP A 123 7.83 -27.91 -10.33
N GLY A 124 7.19 -26.88 -9.78
CA GLY A 124 5.89 -26.96 -9.12
C GLY A 124 4.82 -26.05 -9.75
N TYR A 125 3.78 -25.73 -8.98
CA TYR A 125 2.69 -24.88 -9.44
C TYR A 125 2.99 -23.37 -9.37
N ARG A 126 4.14 -22.96 -8.79
CA ARG A 126 4.57 -21.55 -8.75
C ARG A 126 4.61 -20.96 -10.16
N GLN A 127 4.24 -19.69 -10.26
CA GLN A 127 4.14 -18.99 -11.54
C GLN A 127 4.96 -17.71 -11.47
N ARG A 128 5.81 -17.49 -12.48
CA ARG A 128 6.40 -16.18 -12.69
C ARG A 128 5.29 -15.17 -13.04
N TYR A 129 5.57 -13.90 -12.84
CA TYR A 129 4.58 -12.86 -13.05
C TYR A 129 5.22 -11.56 -13.55
N THR A 130 4.36 -10.70 -14.10
CA THR A 130 4.69 -9.38 -14.65
C THR A 130 3.51 -8.43 -14.41
N ASP A 131 3.70 -7.15 -14.68
CA ASP A 131 2.64 -6.13 -14.64
C ASP A 131 1.86 -6.14 -13.31
N GLU A 132 2.56 -6.18 -12.17
CA GLU A 132 1.94 -6.17 -10.84
C GLU A 132 1.47 -4.76 -10.46
N HIS A 133 0.30 -4.66 -9.81
CA HIS A 133 -0.25 -3.40 -9.36
C HIS A 133 -1.16 -3.60 -8.14
N ALA A 134 -1.07 -2.67 -7.20
CA ALA A 134 -1.85 -2.65 -5.98
C ALA A 134 -2.31 -1.22 -5.67
N GLU A 135 -3.55 -1.08 -5.24
CA GLU A 135 -4.11 0.15 -4.67
C GLU A 135 -5.16 -0.22 -3.60
N PRO A 136 -5.59 0.69 -2.71
CA PRO A 136 -6.52 0.34 -1.64
C PRO A 136 -7.76 -0.41 -2.12
N GLY A 137 -7.93 -1.64 -1.61
CA GLY A 137 -9.05 -2.51 -1.95
C GLY A 137 -8.89 -3.30 -3.26
N TYR A 138 -7.80 -3.16 -4.01
CA TYR A 138 -7.61 -3.84 -5.29
C TYR A 138 -6.16 -4.28 -5.54
N TYR A 139 -6.00 -5.49 -6.05
CA TYR A 139 -4.72 -6.02 -6.50
C TYR A 139 -4.88 -6.67 -7.87
N ARG A 140 -3.88 -6.53 -8.75
CA ARG A 140 -3.82 -7.25 -10.02
C ARG A 140 -2.41 -7.66 -10.40
N VAL A 141 -2.29 -8.78 -11.10
CA VAL A 141 -1.02 -9.28 -11.63
C VAL A 141 -1.22 -10.15 -12.86
N LYS A 142 -0.26 -10.10 -13.79
CA LYS A 142 -0.25 -10.98 -14.96
C LYS A 142 0.67 -12.17 -14.72
N LEU A 143 0.09 -13.36 -14.67
CA LEU A 143 0.80 -14.62 -14.49
C LEU A 143 1.36 -15.15 -15.82
N GLU A 144 2.51 -15.82 -15.77
CA GLU A 144 3.21 -16.42 -16.90
C GLU A 144 2.32 -17.25 -17.86
N PRO A 145 1.35 -18.10 -17.43
CA PRO A 145 0.46 -18.80 -18.36
C PRO A 145 -0.56 -17.91 -19.11
N GLY A 146 -0.36 -16.59 -19.08
CA GLY A 146 -1.22 -15.62 -19.75
C GLY A 146 -2.54 -15.40 -19.03
N VAL A 147 -2.58 -15.62 -17.71
CA VAL A 147 -3.75 -15.35 -16.87
C VAL A 147 -3.57 -13.99 -16.21
N LEU A 148 -4.53 -13.10 -16.38
CA LEU A 148 -4.62 -11.87 -15.58
C LEU A 148 -5.47 -12.17 -14.34
N ALA A 149 -4.87 -12.03 -13.17
CA ALA A 149 -5.54 -12.18 -11.88
C ALA A 149 -5.86 -10.80 -11.30
N GLU A 150 -7.11 -10.60 -10.91
CA GLU A 150 -7.59 -9.37 -10.28
C GLU A 150 -8.38 -9.72 -9.02
N LEU A 151 -8.08 -9.04 -7.93
CA LEU A 151 -8.55 -9.33 -6.59
C LEU A 151 -9.16 -8.08 -5.96
N THR A 152 -10.28 -8.25 -5.28
CA THR A 152 -10.89 -7.22 -4.42
C THR A 152 -11.52 -7.88 -3.20
N ALA A 153 -11.77 -7.13 -2.13
CA ALA A 153 -12.37 -7.67 -0.92
C ALA A 153 -13.50 -6.78 -0.37
N THR A 154 -14.48 -7.43 0.26
CA THR A 154 -15.40 -6.80 1.22
C THR A 154 -14.86 -7.03 2.64
N GLU A 155 -15.63 -6.66 3.67
CA GLU A 155 -15.23 -6.90 5.06
C GLU A 155 -14.93 -8.38 5.36
N ARG A 156 -15.60 -9.32 4.68
CA ARG A 156 -15.55 -10.77 4.99
C ARG A 156 -15.53 -11.67 3.76
N THR A 157 -15.34 -11.12 2.56
CA THR A 157 -15.40 -11.89 1.31
C THR A 157 -14.31 -11.43 0.35
N GLY A 158 -13.57 -12.38 -0.22
CA GLY A 158 -12.66 -12.13 -1.33
C GLY A 158 -13.36 -12.40 -2.67
N LEU A 159 -13.14 -11.54 -3.66
CA LEU A 159 -13.61 -11.72 -5.03
C LEU A 159 -12.41 -11.81 -5.97
N HIS A 160 -12.47 -12.77 -6.87
CA HIS A 160 -11.43 -13.03 -7.87
C HIS A 160 -12.01 -12.88 -9.27
N ARG A 161 -11.27 -12.26 -10.17
CA ARG A 161 -11.51 -12.28 -11.61
C ARG A 161 -10.26 -12.77 -12.32
N TYR A 162 -10.44 -13.77 -13.17
CA TYR A 162 -9.37 -14.36 -13.98
C TYR A 162 -9.75 -14.24 -15.46
N THR A 163 -8.83 -13.73 -16.28
CA THR A 163 -8.99 -13.63 -17.74
C THR A 163 -7.80 -14.23 -18.49
#